data_AF-A0A3D5DEI6-F1
#
_entry.id   AF-A0A3D5DEI6-F1
#
_cell.length_a   1.000
_cell.length_b   1.000
_cell.length_c   1.000
_cell.angle_alpha   90.00
_cell.angle_beta   90.00
_cell.angle_gamma   90.00
#
_symmetry.space_group_name_H-M   'P 1'
#
loop_
_entity.id
_entity.type
_entity.pdbx_description
1 polymer ?
#
loop_
_entity_poly.entity_id
_entity_poly.type
_entity_poly.pdbx_seq_one_letter_code
_entity_poly.pdbx_strand_id
1 'polypeptide(L)'
;DIVSAFQSYGAYLSGSIDDQRRSEIVRHACPGAGACGGMYTANTMASAIEAMGMSLPYSSSVPAVDPGKLAECRKAGVAIRHLLEINLCPRDIMTRRAFENAMVIVTVLGGSTNAVLHLIAMARAVNVELSLDDFQRVSDRTPFLADLKPSGRYVMEDLHDVGGIPAVMKFLLDNNMLDGDCITVTGKTIAENLAELPNLDPEQDIIRPLGEPILATGHIQILKGNLAPDGSVAKITGKEGMAFTGPAKVFDCEEEMLTALEQDQIQAGDVVIIRYEGPEGGPGMPEMLTPTSALMGAGLGSNVALITDGRFSGGSHGFLVGHVVPEAQLGGPIALVRNGDIVTIDGDTNALSFNVTESVLSERRQRWTAPPLKATKGTLFKYIKNVRSASEGCVTDE
;
A
#
# COMPACT_ATOMS: atom_id res chain seq x y z
N ASP A 1 -0.77 -14.08 12.96
CA ASP A 1 -1.75 -13.08 12.49
C ASP A 1 -2.37 -13.60 11.19
N ILE A 2 -3.20 -12.81 10.50
CA ILE A 2 -3.84 -13.22 9.24
C ILE A 2 -2.82 -13.60 8.16
N VAL A 3 -1.66 -12.94 8.08
CA VAL A 3 -0.62 -13.26 7.09
C VAL A 3 -0.03 -14.65 7.35
N SER A 4 0.09 -15.05 8.62
CA SER A 4 0.48 -16.43 8.96
C SER A 4 -0.48 -17.47 8.37
N ALA A 5 -1.80 -17.20 8.37
CA ALA A 5 -2.78 -18.09 7.76
C ALA A 5 -2.61 -18.19 6.24
N PHE A 6 -2.35 -17.07 5.55
CA PHE A 6 -2.12 -17.06 4.10
C PHE A 6 -0.83 -17.79 3.71
N GLN A 7 0.28 -17.51 4.39
CA GLN A 7 1.57 -18.15 4.12
C GLN A 7 1.56 -19.66 4.40
N SER A 8 0.68 -20.13 5.29
CA SER A 8 0.56 -21.55 5.64
C SER A 8 0.24 -22.44 4.44
N TYR A 9 -0.46 -21.92 3.41
CA TYR A 9 -0.75 -22.70 2.21
C TYR A 9 0.49 -22.91 1.34
N GLY A 10 1.26 -21.85 1.07
CA GLY A 10 2.52 -21.97 0.33
C GLY A 10 3.53 -22.86 1.07
N ALA A 11 3.62 -22.76 2.39
CA ALA A 11 4.47 -23.62 3.21
C ALA A 11 4.03 -25.10 3.19
N TYR A 12 2.73 -25.37 3.05
CA TYR A 12 2.21 -26.73 2.87
C TYR A 12 2.57 -27.29 1.50
N LEU A 13 2.40 -26.49 0.43
CA LEU A 13 2.75 -26.88 -0.94
C LEU A 13 4.24 -27.20 -1.09
N SER A 14 5.13 -26.45 -0.42
CA SER A 14 6.57 -26.72 -0.42
C SER A 14 6.99 -27.89 0.48
N GLY A 15 6.05 -28.49 1.23
CA GLY A 15 6.34 -29.57 2.18
C GLY A 15 7.01 -29.09 3.48
N SER A 16 7.09 -27.78 3.72
CA SER A 16 7.69 -27.20 4.93
C SER A 16 6.85 -27.40 6.19
N ILE A 17 5.53 -27.52 6.04
CA ILE A 17 4.59 -27.85 7.12
C ILE A 17 3.60 -28.93 6.67
N ASP A 18 3.09 -29.73 7.61
CA ASP A 18 2.00 -30.67 7.35
C ASP A 18 0.61 -30.01 7.45
N ASP A 19 -0.42 -30.75 7.03
CA ASP A 19 -1.80 -30.24 7.02
C ASP A 19 -2.36 -30.00 8.43
N GLN A 20 -1.87 -30.76 9.42
CA GLN A 20 -2.24 -30.54 10.82
C GLN A 20 -1.74 -29.17 11.30
N ARG A 21 -0.46 -28.87 11.06
CA ARG A 21 0.14 -27.59 11.44
C ARG A 21 -0.48 -26.43 10.69
N ARG A 22 -0.77 -26.58 9.40
CA ARG A 22 -1.51 -25.60 8.60
C ARG A 22 -2.86 -25.29 9.24
N SER A 23 -3.63 -26.33 9.60
CA SER A 23 -4.93 -26.19 10.25
C SER A 23 -4.85 -25.50 11.61
N GLU A 24 -3.81 -25.78 12.41
CA GLU A 24 -3.56 -25.10 13.68
C GLU A 24 -3.30 -23.60 13.50
N ILE A 25 -2.49 -23.21 12.51
CA ILE A 25 -2.21 -21.80 12.22
C ILE A 25 -3.50 -21.06 11.87
N VAL A 26 -4.32 -21.62 10.98
CA VAL A 26 -5.59 -21.02 10.57
C VAL A 26 -6.55 -20.83 11.75
N ARG A 27 -6.62 -21.79 12.67
CA ARG A 27 -7.50 -21.72 13.86
C ARG A 27 -7.11 -20.63 14.87
N HIS A 28 -5.84 -20.23 14.91
CA HIS A 28 -5.33 -19.27 15.92
C HIS A 28 -4.88 -17.93 15.33
N ALA A 29 -4.95 -17.75 14.01
CA ALA A 29 -4.48 -16.53 13.33
C ALA A 29 -5.27 -15.26 13.70
N CYS A 30 -6.56 -15.41 14.03
CA CYS A 30 -7.50 -14.31 14.28
C CYS A 30 -8.23 -14.51 15.62
N PRO A 31 -7.64 -14.09 16.76
CA PRO A 31 -8.16 -14.41 18.08
C PRO A 31 -9.40 -13.60 18.50
N GLY A 32 -9.79 -12.58 17.75
CA GLY A 32 -10.91 -11.70 18.11
C GLY A 32 -11.23 -10.63 17.07
N ALA A 33 -11.99 -9.61 17.50
CA ALA A 33 -12.39 -8.49 16.65
C ALA A 33 -11.24 -7.50 16.43
N GLY A 34 -11.24 -6.85 15.27
CA GLY A 34 -10.26 -5.83 14.91
C GLY A 34 -9.85 -5.92 13.44
N ALA A 35 -9.15 -4.89 12.97
CA ALA A 35 -8.50 -4.93 11.67
C ALA A 35 -7.25 -5.83 11.70
N CYS A 36 -6.63 -6.06 10.55
CA CYS A 36 -5.36 -6.79 10.46
C CYS A 36 -4.26 -6.02 11.24
N GLY A 37 -3.56 -6.69 12.16
CA GLY A 37 -2.70 -6.02 13.16
C GLY A 37 -1.41 -5.37 12.65
N GLY A 38 -0.88 -5.76 11.49
CA GLY A 38 0.30 -5.12 10.90
C GLY A 38 -0.04 -3.76 10.25
N MET A 39 0.98 -3.06 9.75
CA MET A 39 0.86 -1.84 8.96
C MET A 39 0.39 -2.12 7.51
N TYR A 40 -0.73 -2.83 7.41
CA TYR A 40 -1.48 -3.02 6.17
C TYR A 40 -2.38 -1.81 5.90
N THR A 41 -3.21 -1.87 4.86
CA THR A 41 -4.07 -0.75 4.42
C THR A 41 -4.92 -0.16 5.55
N ALA A 42 -5.51 -0.99 6.41
CA ALA A 42 -6.36 -0.51 7.51
C ALA A 42 -5.60 0.40 8.50
N ASN A 43 -4.50 -0.10 9.08
CA ASN A 43 -3.69 0.68 10.02
C ASN A 43 -2.94 1.84 9.34
N THR A 44 -2.55 1.67 8.07
CA THR A 44 -1.96 2.75 7.27
C THR A 44 -2.94 3.90 7.12
N MET A 45 -4.17 3.62 6.65
CA MET A 45 -5.17 4.65 6.46
C MET A 45 -5.67 5.24 7.77
N ALA A 46 -5.83 4.42 8.83
CA ALA A 46 -6.18 4.94 10.15
C ALA A 46 -5.14 5.95 10.65
N SER A 47 -3.85 5.60 10.56
CA SER A 47 -2.74 6.48 10.96
C SER A 47 -2.67 7.74 10.10
N ALA A 48 -2.84 7.60 8.78
CA ALA A 48 -2.85 8.71 7.83
C ALA A 48 -4.02 9.68 8.10
N ILE A 49 -5.20 9.16 8.43
CA ILE A 49 -6.40 9.96 8.74
C ILE A 49 -6.24 10.69 10.08
N GLU A 50 -5.61 10.07 11.08
CA GLU A 50 -5.26 10.74 12.34
C GLU A 50 -4.23 11.85 12.11
N ALA A 51 -3.20 11.59 11.29
CA ALA A 51 -2.20 12.58 10.90
C ALA A 51 -2.75 13.75 10.09
N MET A 52 -3.81 13.50 9.31
CA MET A 52 -4.57 14.52 8.59
C MET A 52 -5.44 15.37 9.53
N GLY A 53 -5.63 14.93 10.78
CA GLY A 53 -6.49 15.59 11.75
C GLY A 53 -7.96 15.21 11.66
N MET A 54 -8.32 14.14 10.95
CA MET A 54 -9.71 13.69 10.74
C MET A 54 -10.19 12.64 11.76
N SER A 55 -9.30 12.19 12.64
CA SER A 55 -9.61 11.33 13.78
C SER A 55 -9.15 11.97 15.08
N LEU A 56 -9.79 11.60 16.19
CA LEU A 56 -9.31 12.00 17.52
C LEU A 56 -7.94 11.36 17.80
N PRO A 57 -7.06 12.01 18.60
CA PRO A 57 -5.80 11.41 19.00
C PRO A 57 -5.98 10.01 19.61
N TYR A 58 -5.09 9.09 19.26
CA TYR A 58 -5.07 7.66 19.57
C TYR A 58 -6.07 6.77 18.81
N SER A 59 -6.99 7.33 18.03
CA SER A 59 -8.01 6.56 17.32
C SER A 59 -7.42 5.42 16.46
N SER A 60 -6.28 5.68 15.82
CA SER A 60 -5.62 4.75 14.92
C SER A 60 -4.80 3.65 15.60
N SER A 61 -4.47 3.79 16.89
CA SER A 61 -3.59 2.86 17.62
C SER A 61 -4.29 2.06 18.70
N VAL A 62 -5.37 2.58 19.32
CA VAL A 62 -6.10 1.88 20.37
C VAL A 62 -6.69 0.56 19.82
N PRO A 63 -6.33 -0.61 20.39
CA PRO A 63 -6.85 -1.90 19.94
C PRO A 63 -8.39 -1.97 20.00
N ALA A 64 -8.98 -2.77 19.11
CA ALA A 64 -10.44 -2.82 18.98
C ALA A 64 -11.17 -3.31 20.24
N VAL A 65 -10.54 -4.19 21.01
CA VAL A 65 -11.10 -4.75 22.26
C VAL A 65 -10.65 -3.99 23.51
N ASP A 66 -9.84 -2.95 23.36
CA ASP A 66 -9.39 -2.12 24.47
C ASP A 66 -10.54 -1.22 24.98
N PRO A 67 -10.76 -1.09 26.31
CA PRO A 67 -11.79 -0.21 26.87
C PRO A 67 -11.68 1.26 26.43
N GLY A 68 -10.47 1.72 26.10
CA GLY A 68 -10.17 3.03 25.53
C GLY A 68 -10.89 3.29 24.21
N LYS A 69 -11.14 2.27 23.39
CA LYS A 69 -11.90 2.43 22.13
C LYS A 69 -13.35 2.83 22.41
N LEU A 70 -13.98 2.22 23.41
CA LEU A 70 -15.33 2.60 23.85
C LEU A 70 -15.35 4.01 24.46
N ALA A 71 -14.28 4.40 25.18
CA ALA A 71 -14.16 5.75 25.71
C ALA A 71 -14.04 6.80 24.59
N GLU A 72 -13.27 6.51 23.54
CA GLU A 72 -13.15 7.34 22.34
C GLU A 72 -14.51 7.51 21.63
N CYS A 73 -15.26 6.42 21.43
CA CYS A 73 -16.60 6.49 20.82
C CYS A 73 -17.53 7.46 21.56
N ARG A 74 -17.43 7.55 22.89
CA ARG A 74 -18.19 8.53 23.69
C ARG A 74 -17.69 9.96 23.50
N LYS A 75 -16.38 10.15 23.34
CA LYS A 75 -15.77 11.48 23.07
C LYS A 75 -16.11 12.00 21.67
N ALA A 76 -16.32 11.12 20.69
CA ALA A 76 -16.69 11.51 19.33
C ALA A 76 -17.94 12.39 19.27
N GLY A 77 -18.97 12.11 20.10
CA GLY A 77 -20.18 12.94 20.18
C GLY A 77 -19.90 14.37 20.68
N VAL A 78 -18.98 14.52 21.64
CA VAL A 78 -18.56 15.83 22.15
C VAL A 78 -17.78 16.60 21.09
N ALA A 79 -16.85 15.93 20.40
CA ALA A 79 -16.06 16.52 19.32
C ALA A 79 -16.96 17.01 18.17
N ILE A 80 -17.87 16.16 17.68
CA ILE A 80 -18.80 16.53 16.60
C ILE A 80 -19.67 17.72 16.98
N ARG A 81 -20.19 17.76 18.22
CA ARG A 81 -20.94 18.93 18.70
C ARG A 81 -20.09 20.19 18.65
N HIS A 82 -18.84 20.13 19.13
CA HIS A 82 -17.94 21.27 19.12
C HIS A 82 -17.66 21.75 17.68
N LEU A 83 -17.39 20.83 16.76
CA LEU A 83 -17.18 21.13 15.33
C LEU A 83 -18.38 21.84 14.71
N LEU A 84 -19.61 21.44 15.06
CA LEU A 84 -20.84 22.12 14.64
C LEU A 84 -20.95 23.54 15.21
N GLU A 85 -20.57 23.74 16.48
CA GLU A 85 -20.60 25.05 17.13
C GLU A 85 -19.63 26.04 16.49
N ILE A 86 -18.45 25.58 16.04
CA ILE A 86 -17.44 26.41 15.37
C ILE A 86 -17.54 26.38 13.84
N ASN A 87 -18.50 25.62 13.28
CA ASN A 87 -18.69 25.39 11.85
C ASN A 87 -17.41 24.92 11.12
N LEU A 88 -16.64 24.02 11.74
CA LEU A 88 -15.43 23.45 11.13
C LEU A 88 -15.81 22.23 10.29
N CYS A 89 -15.62 22.34 8.97
CA CYS A 89 -16.02 21.34 7.99
C CYS A 89 -14.81 20.52 7.49
N PRO A 90 -15.02 19.34 6.86
CA PRO A 90 -13.92 18.50 6.37
C PRO A 90 -12.93 19.21 5.44
N ARG A 91 -13.39 20.14 4.58
CA ARG A 91 -12.52 20.91 3.67
C ARG A 91 -11.62 21.91 4.39
N ASP A 92 -11.96 22.31 5.60
CA ASP A 92 -11.13 23.18 6.43
C ASP A 92 -9.98 22.40 7.08
N ILE A 93 -10.18 21.09 7.31
CA ILE A 93 -9.19 20.18 7.92
C ILE A 93 -8.33 19.51 6.84
N MET A 94 -8.96 18.91 5.83
CA MET A 94 -8.33 18.12 4.76
C MET A 94 -7.68 19.02 3.70
N THR A 95 -6.74 19.85 4.14
CA THR A 95 -5.98 20.77 3.28
C THR A 95 -4.79 20.05 2.64
N ARG A 96 -4.16 20.71 1.66
CA ARG A 96 -2.92 20.20 1.04
C ARG A 96 -1.82 19.87 2.06
N ARG A 97 -1.66 20.68 3.10
CA ARG A 97 -0.71 20.47 4.21
C ARG A 97 -1.08 19.22 5.03
N ALA A 98 -2.37 18.99 5.27
CA ALA A 98 -2.85 17.81 6.00
C ALA A 98 -2.64 16.50 5.20
N PHE A 99 -2.82 16.53 3.88
CA PHE A 99 -2.45 15.39 3.02
C PHE A 99 -0.94 15.14 3.03
N GLU A 100 -0.11 16.17 3.11
CA GLU A 100 1.34 16.03 3.23
C GLU A 100 1.74 15.37 4.56
N ASN A 101 1.14 15.78 5.68
CA ASN A 101 1.30 15.11 6.98
C ASN A 101 0.91 13.62 6.91
N ALA A 102 -0.21 13.32 6.24
CA ALA A 102 -0.66 11.95 6.03
C ALA A 102 0.37 11.12 5.23
N MET A 103 0.91 11.65 4.14
CA MET A 103 1.96 10.99 3.35
C MET A 103 3.25 10.76 4.13
N VAL A 104 3.66 11.73 4.97
CA VAL A 104 4.83 11.59 5.85
C VAL A 104 4.63 10.43 6.81
N ILE A 105 3.47 10.36 7.48
CA ILE A 105 3.15 9.27 8.41
C ILE A 105 3.09 7.90 7.71
N VAL A 106 2.47 7.83 6.52
CA VAL A 106 2.48 6.62 5.70
C VAL A 106 3.91 6.15 5.42
N THR A 107 4.82 7.08 5.11
CA THR A 107 6.21 6.77 4.78
C THR A 107 7.01 6.31 6.00
N VAL A 108 6.96 7.08 7.09
CA VAL A 108 7.67 6.78 8.35
C VAL A 108 7.30 5.40 8.88
N LEU A 109 6.02 5.03 8.76
CA LEU A 109 5.48 3.77 9.28
C LEU A 109 5.64 2.56 8.34
N GLY A 110 6.14 2.73 7.11
CA GLY A 110 6.23 1.61 6.16
C GLY A 110 4.89 1.18 5.57
N GLY A 111 3.94 2.12 5.45
CA GLY A 111 2.55 1.93 5.08
C GLY A 111 2.26 1.21 3.76
N SER A 112 1.02 0.80 3.56
CA SER A 112 0.54 0.15 2.34
C SER A 112 0.57 1.08 1.13
N THR A 113 0.93 0.54 -0.05
CA THR A 113 0.85 1.24 -1.34
C THR A 113 -0.58 1.65 -1.71
N ASN A 114 -1.60 0.95 -1.18
CA ASN A 114 -3.01 1.33 -1.34
C ASN A 114 -3.32 2.74 -0.79
N ALA A 115 -2.50 3.27 0.12
CA ALA A 115 -2.65 4.64 0.61
C ALA A 115 -2.54 5.66 -0.52
N VAL A 116 -1.77 5.38 -1.58
CA VAL A 116 -1.68 6.25 -2.75
C VAL A 116 -3.05 6.42 -3.41
N LEU A 117 -3.76 5.31 -3.68
CA LEU A 117 -5.09 5.35 -4.28
C LEU A 117 -6.09 6.10 -3.39
N HIS A 118 -6.12 5.74 -2.11
CA HIS A 118 -7.10 6.28 -1.17
C HIS A 118 -6.90 7.76 -0.89
N LEU A 119 -5.65 8.22 -0.70
CA LEU A 119 -5.37 9.62 -0.43
C LEU A 119 -5.61 10.48 -1.68
N ILE A 120 -5.32 10.00 -2.90
CA ILE A 120 -5.69 10.71 -4.13
C ILE A 120 -7.21 10.82 -4.24
N ALA A 121 -7.95 9.73 -4.04
CA ALA A 121 -9.42 9.75 -4.08
C ALA A 121 -10.02 10.70 -3.02
N MET A 122 -9.49 10.67 -1.79
CA MET A 122 -9.89 11.58 -0.72
C MET A 122 -9.59 13.04 -1.08
N ALA A 123 -8.43 13.32 -1.67
CA ALA A 123 -8.05 14.66 -2.10
C ALA A 123 -9.00 15.21 -3.16
N ARG A 124 -9.36 14.40 -4.17
CA ARG A 124 -10.35 14.78 -5.20
C ARG A 124 -11.72 15.09 -4.58
N ALA A 125 -12.19 14.30 -3.60
CA ALA A 125 -13.47 14.54 -2.93
C ALA A 125 -13.57 15.91 -2.20
N VAL A 126 -12.42 16.47 -1.80
CA VAL A 126 -12.33 17.79 -1.17
C VAL A 126 -11.72 18.88 -2.07
N ASN A 127 -11.55 18.59 -3.37
CA ASN A 127 -10.94 19.46 -4.37
C ASN A 127 -9.51 19.91 -4.02
N VAL A 128 -8.70 18.99 -3.49
CA VAL A 128 -7.26 19.17 -3.30
C VAL A 128 -6.52 18.41 -4.40
N GLU A 129 -5.61 19.08 -5.10
CA GLU A 129 -4.74 18.44 -6.07
C GLU A 129 -3.69 17.57 -5.35
N LEU A 130 -3.68 16.28 -5.69
CA LEU A 130 -2.70 15.31 -5.21
C LEU A 130 -2.43 14.30 -6.34
N SER A 131 -1.16 14.10 -6.64
CA SER A 131 -0.66 13.30 -7.77
C SER A 131 0.35 12.26 -7.30
N LEU A 132 0.67 11.28 -8.16
CA LEU A 132 1.76 10.33 -7.87
C LEU A 132 3.08 11.05 -7.57
N ASP A 133 3.40 12.13 -8.30
CA ASP A 133 4.65 12.87 -8.11
C ASP A 133 4.77 13.52 -6.72
N ASP A 134 3.64 13.78 -6.05
CA ASP A 134 3.63 14.25 -4.66
C ASP A 134 4.11 13.17 -3.69
N PHE A 135 3.69 11.92 -3.90
CA PHE A 135 4.15 10.79 -3.11
C PHE A 135 5.65 10.58 -3.27
N GLN A 136 6.16 10.67 -4.51
CA GLN A 136 7.60 10.54 -4.74
C GLN A 136 8.38 11.63 -4.01
N ARG A 137 7.96 12.91 -4.12
CA ARG A 137 8.61 14.02 -3.39
C ARG A 137 8.63 13.83 -1.89
N VAL A 138 7.56 13.29 -1.30
CA VAL A 138 7.53 12.97 0.13
C VAL A 138 8.45 11.80 0.45
N SER A 139 8.43 10.75 -0.36
CA SER A 139 9.27 9.56 -0.22
C SER A 139 10.76 9.92 -0.25
N ASP A 140 11.19 10.79 -1.17
CA ASP A 140 12.59 11.18 -1.34
C ASP A 140 13.20 11.86 -0.10
N ARG A 141 12.38 12.56 0.68
CA ARG A 141 12.83 13.35 1.84
C ARG A 141 12.46 12.76 3.20
N THR A 142 11.64 11.70 3.22
CA THR A 142 11.09 11.13 4.46
C THR A 142 11.65 9.73 4.67
N PRO A 143 12.43 9.49 5.73
CA PRO A 143 12.95 8.16 6.01
C PRO A 143 11.85 7.19 6.44
N PHE A 144 12.06 5.91 6.13
CA PHE A 144 11.29 4.81 6.71
C PHE A 144 11.91 4.40 8.07
N LEU A 145 11.15 4.52 9.15
CA LEU A 145 11.65 4.36 10.52
C LEU A 145 11.05 3.18 11.29
N ALA A 146 9.82 2.78 10.99
CA ALA A 146 9.10 1.84 11.85
C ALA A 146 9.41 0.36 11.53
N ASP A 147 9.83 -0.40 12.53
CA ASP A 147 10.02 -1.86 12.48
C ASP A 147 8.68 -2.61 12.65
N LEU A 148 7.71 -2.25 11.82
CA LEU A 148 6.37 -2.84 11.83
C LEU A 148 6.18 -3.83 10.69
N LYS A 149 5.49 -4.94 10.97
CA LYS A 149 4.97 -5.83 9.94
C LYS A 149 4.18 -5.01 8.91
N PRO A 150 4.28 -5.33 7.62
CA PRO A 150 4.92 -6.53 7.09
C PRO A 150 6.43 -6.44 6.95
N SER A 151 7.01 -5.24 6.92
CA SER A 151 8.44 -5.02 6.65
C SER A 151 9.37 -5.29 7.83
N GLY A 152 8.80 -5.27 9.03
CA GLY A 152 9.48 -5.40 10.32
C GLY A 152 8.86 -6.47 11.23
N ARG A 153 9.16 -6.37 12.53
CA ARG A 153 8.81 -7.38 13.54
C ARG A 153 7.48 -7.14 14.25
N TYR A 154 7.21 -5.88 14.61
CA TYR A 154 6.14 -5.48 15.52
C TYR A 154 4.79 -5.28 14.82
N VAL A 155 3.72 -5.13 15.59
CA VAL A 155 2.35 -4.82 15.14
C VAL A 155 1.85 -3.51 15.75
N MET A 156 0.67 -3.03 15.33
CA MET A 156 0.10 -1.76 15.82
C MET A 156 -0.14 -1.76 17.34
N GLU A 157 -0.46 -2.91 17.92
CA GLU A 157 -0.64 -3.04 19.38
C GLU A 157 0.67 -2.72 20.14
N ASP A 158 1.81 -3.25 19.68
CA ASP A 158 3.11 -2.92 20.25
C ASP A 158 3.41 -1.41 20.17
N LEU A 159 3.04 -0.77 19.05
CA LEU A 159 3.19 0.68 18.90
C LEU A 159 2.27 1.45 19.84
N HIS A 160 1.05 0.98 20.08
CA HIS A 160 0.12 1.58 21.02
C HIS A 160 0.71 1.61 22.43
N ASP A 161 1.31 0.51 22.86
CA ASP A 161 1.88 0.34 24.21
C ASP A 161 3.04 1.32 24.49
N VAL A 162 3.76 1.75 23.46
CA VAL A 162 4.89 2.71 23.58
C VAL A 162 4.51 4.16 23.27
N GLY A 163 3.21 4.48 23.17
CA GLY A 163 2.69 5.84 23.03
C GLY A 163 1.81 6.08 21.79
N GLY A 164 1.67 5.09 20.90
CA GLY A 164 0.78 5.13 19.74
C GLY A 164 1.17 6.16 18.68
N ILE A 165 0.24 6.39 17.74
CA ILE A 165 0.44 7.36 16.65
C ILE A 165 0.69 8.79 17.14
N PRO A 166 0.04 9.31 18.19
CA PRO A 166 0.35 10.65 18.70
C PRO A 166 1.81 10.82 19.12
N ALA A 167 2.41 9.82 19.74
CA ALA A 167 3.82 9.87 20.14
C ALA A 167 4.76 9.88 18.91
N VAL A 168 4.43 9.11 17.86
CA VAL A 168 5.15 9.18 16.56
C VAL A 168 5.01 10.56 15.94
N MET A 169 3.79 11.11 15.87
CA MET A 169 3.56 12.44 15.31
C MET A 169 4.31 13.52 16.10
N LYS A 170 4.38 13.40 17.43
CA LYS A 170 5.13 14.33 18.27
C LYS A 170 6.64 14.27 17.97
N PHE A 171 7.20 13.07 17.88
CA PHE A 171 8.59 12.88 17.45
C PHE A 171 8.86 13.51 16.08
N LEU A 172 7.96 13.35 15.11
CA LEU A 172 8.13 13.95 13.79
C LEU A 172 7.97 15.47 13.80
N LEU A 173 7.06 16.00 14.62
CA LEU A 173 6.87 17.44 14.79
C LEU A 173 8.13 18.10 15.40
N ASP A 174 8.71 17.50 16.44
CA ASP A 174 9.94 17.97 17.08
C ASP A 174 11.14 17.98 16.12
N ASN A 175 11.08 17.18 15.05
CA ASN A 175 12.09 17.11 13.99
C ASN A 175 11.69 17.87 12.71
N ASN A 176 10.67 18.73 12.76
CA ASN A 176 10.19 19.56 11.63
C ASN A 176 9.74 18.74 10.40
N MET A 177 9.26 17.52 10.60
CA MET A 177 8.77 16.64 9.52
C MET A 177 7.25 16.68 9.35
N LEU A 178 6.53 17.20 10.35
CA LEU A 178 5.10 17.43 10.29
C LEU A 178 4.79 18.91 10.44
N ASP A 179 3.71 19.31 9.78
CA ASP A 179 3.13 20.61 9.92
C ASP A 179 2.16 20.66 11.11
N GLY A 180 2.60 21.32 12.18
CA GLY A 180 1.88 21.42 13.44
C GLY A 180 0.65 22.33 13.41
N ASP A 181 0.54 23.25 12.45
CA ASP A 181 -0.53 24.27 12.42
C ASP A 181 -1.83 23.75 11.78
N CYS A 182 -1.82 22.54 11.22
CA CYS A 182 -3.01 21.93 10.64
C CYS A 182 -4.11 21.77 11.71
N ILE A 183 -5.28 22.34 11.44
CA ILE A 183 -6.47 22.21 12.30
C ILE A 183 -7.01 20.78 12.25
N THR A 184 -7.62 20.30 13.33
CA THR A 184 -8.11 18.92 13.46
C THR A 184 -9.55 18.86 13.95
N VAL A 185 -10.13 17.65 13.98
CA VAL A 185 -11.46 17.35 14.54
C VAL A 185 -11.61 17.65 16.03
N THR A 186 -10.54 18.01 16.74
CA THR A 186 -10.64 18.50 18.13
C THR A 186 -10.96 19.99 18.21
N GLY A 187 -10.93 20.72 17.08
CA GLY A 187 -10.98 22.19 17.04
C GLY A 187 -9.64 22.85 17.38
N LYS A 188 -8.59 22.05 17.62
CA LYS A 188 -7.21 22.51 17.87
C LYS A 188 -6.29 22.07 16.74
N THR A 189 -5.12 22.71 16.66
CA THR A 189 -4.04 22.33 15.76
C THR A 189 -3.40 21.01 16.19
N ILE A 190 -2.64 20.37 15.28
CA ILE A 190 -1.85 19.17 15.59
C ILE A 190 -0.88 19.47 16.74
N ALA A 191 -0.15 20.58 16.69
CA ALA A 191 0.82 20.94 17.74
C ALA A 191 0.16 21.08 19.12
N GLU A 192 -0.99 21.75 19.21
CA GLU A 192 -1.74 21.89 20.46
C GLU A 192 -2.26 20.56 21.00
N ASN A 193 -2.72 19.65 20.12
CA ASN A 193 -3.16 18.33 20.52
C ASN A 193 -2.01 17.48 21.09
N LEU A 194 -0.81 17.60 20.54
CA LEU A 194 0.35 16.78 20.90
C LEU A 194 1.15 17.34 22.09
N ALA A 195 1.02 18.63 22.40
CA ALA A 195 1.83 19.30 23.42
C ALA A 195 1.82 18.58 24.78
N GLU A 196 0.64 18.16 25.24
CA GLU A 196 0.44 17.53 26.55
C GLU A 196 0.54 16.00 26.54
N LEU A 197 0.63 15.38 25.36
CA LEU A 197 0.70 13.93 25.23
C LEU A 197 2.13 13.41 25.52
N PRO A 198 2.29 12.17 26.03
CA PRO A 198 3.60 11.59 26.26
C PRO A 198 4.39 11.44 24.95
N ASN A 199 5.72 11.50 25.06
CA ASN A 199 6.62 11.13 23.98
C ASN A 199 6.60 9.61 23.78
N LEU A 200 7.26 9.14 22.73
CA LEU A 200 7.59 7.71 22.60
C LEU A 200 8.37 7.27 23.83
N ASP A 201 8.10 6.06 24.31
CA ASP A 201 8.90 5.42 25.36
C ASP A 201 10.39 5.47 24.94
N PRO A 202 11.33 5.99 25.75
CA PRO A 202 12.73 6.08 25.36
C PRO A 202 13.42 4.72 25.19
N GLU A 203 12.85 3.62 25.73
CA GLU A 203 13.42 2.26 25.65
C GLU A 203 12.87 1.45 24.47
N GLN A 204 11.89 1.98 23.73
CA GLN A 204 11.30 1.31 22.56
C GLN A 204 12.31 1.14 21.40
N ASP A 205 12.17 0.07 20.63
CA ASP A 205 12.96 -0.21 19.42
C ASP A 205 12.08 -0.35 18.15
N ILE A 206 10.83 0.11 18.21
CA ILE A 206 9.83 0.06 17.13
C ILE A 206 10.08 1.20 16.11
N ILE A 207 10.21 2.44 16.57
CA ILE A 207 10.49 3.62 15.74
C ILE A 207 11.98 3.94 15.85
N ARG A 208 12.71 3.72 14.74
CA ARG A 208 14.15 3.96 14.67
C ARG A 208 14.47 5.46 14.75
N PRO A 209 15.62 5.85 15.34
CA PRO A 209 16.05 7.24 15.34
C PRO A 209 16.41 7.70 13.92
N LEU A 210 16.31 9.01 13.64
CA LEU A 210 16.61 9.58 12.31
C LEU A 210 18.05 9.34 11.83
N GLY A 211 18.99 9.15 12.76
CA GLY A 211 20.39 8.84 12.43
C GLY A 211 20.62 7.38 12.01
N GLU A 212 19.68 6.48 12.29
CA GLU A 212 19.76 5.04 11.95
C GLU A 212 18.43 4.52 11.38
N PRO A 213 17.93 5.13 10.28
CA PRO A 213 16.65 4.74 9.69
C PRO A 213 16.75 3.34 9.08
N ILE A 214 15.61 2.70 8.83
CA ILE A 214 15.57 1.44 8.07
C ILE A 214 15.94 1.71 6.62
N LEU A 215 15.39 2.79 6.06
CA LEU A 215 15.76 3.34 4.76
C LEU A 215 15.82 4.87 4.87
N ALA A 216 16.86 5.47 4.29
CA ALA A 216 17.05 6.93 4.35
C ALA A 216 15.96 7.71 3.59
N THR A 217 15.32 7.06 2.63
CA THR A 217 14.14 7.52 1.90
C THR A 217 12.93 6.65 2.25
N GLY A 218 11.79 6.95 1.64
CA GLY A 218 10.58 6.19 1.78
C GLY A 218 10.58 4.89 0.98
N HIS A 219 9.76 3.95 1.44
CA HIS A 219 9.59 2.65 0.80
C HIS A 219 8.61 2.66 -0.38
N ILE A 220 7.73 3.66 -0.47
CA ILE A 220 6.84 3.84 -1.63
C ILE A 220 7.63 4.51 -2.74
N GLN A 221 7.75 3.83 -3.87
CA GLN A 221 8.44 4.34 -5.05
C GLN A 221 7.45 4.41 -6.20
N ILE A 222 7.33 5.59 -6.80
CA ILE A 222 6.56 5.80 -8.02
C ILE A 222 7.48 5.49 -9.18
N LEU A 223 7.16 4.44 -9.94
CA LEU A 223 7.97 4.04 -11.08
C LEU A 223 7.27 4.48 -12.37
N LYS A 224 8.05 5.02 -13.32
CA LYS A 224 7.59 5.39 -14.67
C LYS A 224 8.49 4.78 -15.72
N GLY A 225 8.01 4.66 -16.95
CA GLY A 225 8.84 4.20 -18.05
C GLY A 225 8.01 3.62 -19.17
N ASN A 226 8.64 2.94 -20.13
CA ASN A 226 7.91 2.41 -21.29
C ASN A 226 6.89 1.32 -20.91
N LEU A 227 7.03 0.67 -19.75
CA LEU A 227 6.05 -0.31 -19.25
C LEU A 227 4.90 0.32 -18.46
N ALA A 228 5.13 1.45 -17.78
CA ALA A 228 4.15 2.20 -17.00
C ALA A 228 4.26 3.71 -17.30
N PRO A 229 3.82 4.18 -18.48
CA PRO A 229 4.04 5.55 -18.90
C PRO A 229 3.29 6.57 -18.03
N ASP A 230 2.13 6.19 -17.49
CA ASP A 230 1.33 7.04 -16.59
C ASP A 230 1.60 6.72 -15.11
N GLY A 231 2.60 5.87 -14.85
CA GLY A 231 3.10 5.53 -13.53
C GLY A 231 2.61 4.19 -12.98
N SER A 232 3.31 3.76 -11.94
CA SER A 232 2.98 2.61 -11.10
C SER A 232 3.46 2.87 -9.67
N VAL A 233 3.04 2.02 -8.73
CA VAL A 233 3.40 2.14 -7.32
C VAL A 233 4.10 0.87 -6.87
N ALA A 234 5.34 1.02 -6.40
CA ALA A 234 6.14 -0.06 -5.86
C ALA A 234 6.38 0.11 -4.37
N LYS A 235 6.58 -1.01 -3.68
CA LYS A 235 7.14 -1.03 -2.33
C LYS A 235 8.57 -1.57 -2.43
N ILE A 236 9.56 -0.72 -2.22
CA ILE A 236 10.99 -1.05 -2.25
C ILE A 236 11.58 -0.71 -0.87
N THR A 237 11.96 -1.74 -0.10
CA THR A 237 12.47 -1.55 1.26
C THR A 237 13.99 -1.46 1.35
N GLY A 238 14.68 -1.66 0.22
CA GLY A 238 16.15 -1.69 0.13
C GLY A 238 16.78 -3.01 0.57
N LYS A 239 16.05 -3.87 1.31
CA LYS A 239 16.53 -5.21 1.71
C LYS A 239 16.73 -6.13 0.51
N GLU A 240 15.93 -5.94 -0.52
CA GLU A 240 15.93 -6.65 -1.80
C GLU A 240 16.93 -6.06 -2.81
N GLY A 241 17.62 -4.97 -2.46
CA GLY A 241 18.37 -4.14 -3.41
C GLY A 241 17.48 -3.05 -4.04
N MET A 242 18.09 -2.22 -4.88
CA MET A 242 17.38 -1.11 -5.55
C MET A 242 16.94 -1.44 -6.98
N ALA A 243 17.46 -2.51 -7.58
CA ALA A 243 17.13 -2.87 -8.96
C ALA A 243 16.95 -4.38 -9.14
N PHE A 244 16.07 -4.76 -10.07
CA PHE A 244 15.83 -6.13 -10.49
C PHE A 244 15.64 -6.21 -12.00
N THR A 245 16.37 -7.11 -12.66
CA THR A 245 16.26 -7.35 -14.11
C THR A 245 16.10 -8.84 -14.37
N GLY A 246 15.12 -9.22 -15.19
CA GLY A 246 14.86 -10.61 -15.50
C GLY A 246 13.91 -10.83 -16.67
N PRO A 247 13.81 -12.07 -17.18
CA PRO A 247 12.85 -12.43 -18.22
C PRO A 247 11.42 -12.41 -17.68
N ALA A 248 10.48 -11.90 -18.49
CA ALA A 248 9.08 -11.85 -18.15
C ALA A 248 8.43 -13.25 -18.16
N LYS A 249 7.61 -13.52 -17.15
CA LYS A 249 6.63 -14.61 -17.07
C LYS A 249 5.24 -14.01 -16.93
N VAL A 250 4.49 -14.02 -18.01
CA VAL A 250 3.24 -13.26 -18.17
C VAL A 250 2.04 -14.20 -18.00
N PHE A 251 1.10 -13.78 -17.17
CA PHE A 251 -0.15 -14.45 -16.86
C PHE A 251 -1.32 -13.46 -17.01
N ASP A 252 -2.43 -13.92 -17.58
CA ASP A 252 -3.59 -13.08 -17.86
C ASP A 252 -4.62 -13.08 -16.70
N CYS A 253 -4.35 -13.85 -15.63
CA CYS A 253 -5.06 -13.78 -14.34
C CYS A 253 -4.24 -14.38 -13.18
N GLU A 254 -4.70 -14.16 -11.94
CA GLU A 254 -4.12 -14.71 -10.72
C GLU A 254 -4.00 -16.25 -10.76
N GLU A 255 -5.05 -16.95 -11.22
CA GLU A 255 -5.13 -18.41 -11.20
C GLU A 255 -4.15 -19.09 -12.16
N GLU A 256 -3.86 -18.47 -13.31
CA GLU A 256 -2.84 -18.97 -14.25
C GLU A 256 -1.44 -18.94 -13.63
N MET A 257 -1.13 -17.86 -12.90
CA MET A 257 0.15 -17.73 -12.21
C MET A 257 0.31 -18.78 -11.10
N LEU A 258 -0.74 -19.03 -10.31
CA LEU A 258 -0.74 -20.07 -9.27
C LEU A 258 -0.55 -21.47 -9.87
N THR A 259 -1.25 -21.77 -10.96
CA THR A 259 -1.11 -23.05 -11.67
C THR A 259 0.32 -23.24 -12.19
N ALA A 260 0.95 -22.18 -12.70
CA ALA A 260 2.33 -22.23 -13.16
C ALA A 260 3.34 -22.43 -12.02
N LEU A 261 3.08 -21.85 -10.85
CA LEU A 261 3.88 -22.06 -9.64
C LEU A 261 3.81 -23.52 -9.17
N GLU A 262 2.60 -24.11 -9.14
CA GLU A 262 2.40 -25.53 -8.79
C GLU A 262 3.10 -26.50 -9.75
N GLN A 263 3.37 -26.06 -10.98
CA GLN A 263 4.04 -26.83 -12.03
C GLN A 263 5.54 -26.50 -12.16
N ASP A 264 6.12 -25.79 -11.18
CA ASP A 264 7.54 -25.39 -11.16
C ASP A 264 7.97 -24.55 -12.39
N GLN A 265 7.05 -23.80 -13.02
CA GLN A 265 7.34 -23.01 -14.23
C GLN A 265 7.87 -21.59 -13.95
N ILE A 266 7.83 -21.18 -12.69
CA ILE A 266 8.39 -19.91 -12.18
C ILE A 266 9.72 -20.22 -11.51
N GLN A 267 10.76 -19.51 -11.91
CA GLN A 267 12.14 -19.73 -11.51
C GLN A 267 12.74 -18.48 -10.87
N ALA A 268 13.77 -18.66 -10.05
CA ALA A 268 14.54 -17.54 -9.52
C ALA A 268 15.11 -16.68 -10.66
N GLY A 269 14.95 -15.36 -10.55
CA GLY A 269 15.32 -14.38 -11.56
C GLY A 269 14.16 -13.97 -12.49
N ASP A 270 13.02 -14.66 -12.46
CA ASP A 270 11.87 -14.29 -13.29
C ASP A 270 11.22 -12.97 -12.82
N VAL A 271 10.71 -12.20 -13.78
CA VAL A 271 9.79 -11.09 -13.55
C VAL A 271 8.38 -11.57 -13.86
N VAL A 272 7.62 -11.90 -12.82
CA VAL A 272 6.25 -12.38 -12.95
C VAL A 272 5.32 -11.19 -13.17
N ILE A 273 4.53 -11.24 -14.25
CA ILE A 273 3.56 -10.21 -14.62
C ILE A 273 2.17 -10.83 -14.60
N ILE A 274 1.30 -10.32 -13.74
CA ILE A 274 -0.11 -10.70 -13.69
C ILE A 274 -0.91 -9.51 -14.18
N ARG A 275 -1.59 -9.64 -15.32
CA ARG A 275 -2.28 -8.51 -15.97
C ARG A 275 -3.76 -8.80 -16.18
N TYR A 276 -4.52 -7.79 -16.62
CA TYR A 276 -5.99 -7.82 -16.66
C TYR A 276 -6.60 -7.95 -15.26
N GLU A 277 -5.90 -7.43 -14.26
CA GLU A 277 -6.37 -7.30 -12.87
C GLU A 277 -6.51 -5.82 -12.46
N GLY A 278 -6.47 -4.90 -13.43
CA GLY A 278 -6.72 -3.48 -13.23
C GLY A 278 -8.19 -3.14 -12.93
N PRO A 279 -8.52 -1.85 -12.81
CA PRO A 279 -9.88 -1.38 -12.55
C PRO A 279 -10.94 -1.95 -13.51
N GLU A 280 -10.69 -1.92 -14.82
CA GLU A 280 -11.61 -2.43 -15.81
C GLU A 280 -11.41 -3.93 -16.11
N GLY A 281 -10.15 -4.39 -16.14
CA GLY A 281 -9.79 -5.75 -16.51
C GLY A 281 -10.18 -6.80 -15.46
N GLY A 282 -9.96 -6.47 -14.17
CA GLY A 282 -10.20 -7.37 -13.04
C GLY A 282 -11.61 -7.97 -13.05
N PRO A 283 -12.70 -7.16 -13.08
CA PRO A 283 -12.78 -5.73 -12.77
C PRO A 283 -12.78 -5.45 -11.26
N GLY A 284 -12.58 -4.18 -10.89
CA GLY A 284 -12.56 -3.74 -9.49
C GLY A 284 -11.17 -3.67 -8.87
N MET A 285 -10.12 -3.86 -9.68
CA MET A 285 -8.73 -3.80 -9.25
C MET A 285 -8.46 -4.70 -8.03
N PRO A 286 -8.69 -6.03 -8.12
CA PRO A 286 -8.56 -6.94 -6.99
C PRO A 286 -7.19 -6.86 -6.32
N GLU A 287 -7.19 -7.07 -5.00
CA GLU A 287 -5.95 -7.19 -4.22
C GLU A 287 -5.52 -8.65 -4.17
N MET A 288 -4.42 -8.96 -4.84
CA MET A 288 -3.86 -10.30 -4.92
C MET A 288 -2.88 -10.52 -3.78
N LEU A 289 -3.29 -11.33 -2.80
CA LEU A 289 -2.43 -11.78 -1.69
C LEU A 289 -1.91 -13.21 -1.90
N THR A 290 -2.62 -14.00 -2.71
CA THR A 290 -2.29 -15.41 -2.95
C THR A 290 -0.95 -15.55 -3.69
N PRO A 291 -0.69 -14.86 -4.82
CA PRO A 291 0.58 -14.93 -5.54
C PRO A 291 1.79 -14.64 -4.66
N THR A 292 1.72 -13.55 -3.89
CA THR A 292 2.84 -13.10 -3.06
C THR A 292 3.09 -14.10 -1.92
N SER A 293 2.03 -14.56 -1.26
CA SER A 293 2.13 -15.55 -0.16
C SER A 293 2.59 -16.92 -0.65
N ALA A 294 2.13 -17.36 -1.83
CA ALA A 294 2.51 -18.63 -2.43
C ALA A 294 3.99 -18.63 -2.83
N LEU A 295 4.49 -17.56 -3.47
CA LEU A 295 5.92 -17.41 -3.79
C LEU A 295 6.79 -17.36 -2.53
N MET A 296 6.35 -16.67 -1.48
CA MET A 296 7.05 -16.66 -0.20
C MET A 296 7.12 -18.07 0.42
N GLY A 297 6.00 -18.81 0.43
CA GLY A 297 5.95 -20.18 0.95
C GLY A 297 6.73 -21.19 0.11
N ALA A 298 6.92 -20.92 -1.19
CA ALA A 298 7.77 -21.67 -2.11
C ALA A 298 9.27 -21.29 -2.01
N GLY A 299 9.64 -20.30 -1.18
CA GLY A 299 11.03 -19.85 -1.02
C GLY A 299 11.55 -18.97 -2.16
N LEU A 300 10.67 -18.47 -3.04
CA LEU A 300 11.02 -17.63 -4.18
C LEU A 300 10.88 -16.12 -3.90
N GLY A 301 10.33 -15.73 -2.76
CA GLY A 301 9.92 -14.34 -2.48
C GLY A 301 11.02 -13.27 -2.60
N SER A 302 12.29 -13.60 -2.36
CA SER A 302 13.41 -12.67 -2.53
C SER A 302 14.06 -12.72 -3.92
N ASN A 303 13.66 -13.67 -4.76
CA ASN A 303 14.35 -14.04 -5.98
C ASN A 303 13.53 -13.77 -7.24
N VAL A 304 12.29 -13.34 -7.11
CA VAL A 304 11.42 -12.96 -8.23
C VAL A 304 10.86 -11.57 -8.01
N ALA A 305 10.54 -10.88 -9.10
CA ALA A 305 9.77 -9.64 -9.07
C ALA A 305 8.33 -9.91 -9.49
N LEU A 306 7.40 -9.10 -8.97
CA LEU A 306 5.98 -9.15 -9.31
C LEU A 306 5.50 -7.81 -9.82
N ILE A 307 4.83 -7.82 -10.98
CA ILE A 307 4.25 -6.64 -11.62
C ILE A 307 2.77 -6.91 -11.92
N THR A 308 1.90 -5.94 -11.65
CA THR A 308 0.49 -6.01 -12.03
C THR A 308 -0.13 -4.64 -12.32
N ASP A 309 -1.16 -4.63 -13.17
CA ASP A 309 -2.09 -3.51 -13.30
C ASP A 309 -3.14 -3.47 -12.17
N GLY A 310 -3.27 -4.56 -11.41
CA GLY A 310 -4.05 -4.65 -10.17
C GLY A 310 -3.29 -4.19 -8.93
N ARG A 311 -3.53 -4.86 -7.79
CA ARG A 311 -2.90 -4.52 -6.50
C ARG A 311 -2.30 -5.77 -5.87
N PHE A 312 -1.14 -5.63 -5.24
CA PHE A 312 -0.59 -6.66 -4.35
C PHE A 312 -0.90 -6.30 -2.90
N SER A 313 -1.16 -7.32 -2.09
CA SER A 313 -1.33 -7.09 -0.66
C SER A 313 -0.01 -6.81 0.01
N GLY A 314 -0.01 -5.88 0.98
CA GLY A 314 1.19 -5.41 1.65
C GLY A 314 1.98 -6.50 2.39
N GLY A 315 1.43 -7.69 2.62
CA GLY A 315 2.00 -8.79 3.41
C GLY A 315 3.27 -9.47 2.90
N SER A 316 4.02 -8.88 1.98
CA SER A 316 5.15 -9.55 1.33
C SER A 316 6.36 -8.62 1.17
N HIS A 317 7.54 -9.22 1.00
CA HIS A 317 8.82 -8.55 0.81
C HIS A 317 9.32 -8.84 -0.61
N GLY A 318 10.11 -7.94 -1.21
CA GLY A 318 10.64 -8.07 -2.56
C GLY A 318 10.13 -6.97 -3.50
N PHE A 319 10.49 -7.06 -4.79
CA PHE A 319 10.09 -6.10 -5.81
C PHE A 319 8.62 -6.31 -6.22
N LEU A 320 7.72 -5.64 -5.51
CA LEU A 320 6.28 -5.66 -5.75
C LEU A 320 5.85 -4.34 -6.41
N VAL A 321 5.41 -4.41 -7.66
CA VAL A 321 4.94 -3.26 -8.44
C VAL A 321 3.47 -3.47 -8.78
N GLY A 322 2.60 -2.64 -8.22
CA GLY A 322 1.18 -2.61 -8.56
C GLY A 322 0.81 -1.34 -9.30
N HIS A 323 -0.48 -1.22 -9.62
CA HIS A 323 -1.06 0.01 -10.15
C HIS A 323 -0.42 0.46 -11.47
N VAL A 324 0.03 -0.48 -12.31
CA VAL A 324 0.61 -0.13 -13.62
C VAL A 324 -0.45 0.53 -14.49
N VAL A 325 -0.17 1.76 -14.94
CA VAL A 325 -1.05 2.55 -15.80
C VAL A 325 -0.36 2.86 -17.14
N PRO A 326 -1.08 2.73 -18.28
CA PRO A 326 -2.45 2.19 -18.42
C PRO A 326 -2.54 0.68 -18.14
N GLU A 327 -3.69 0.24 -17.64
CA GLU A 327 -3.95 -1.19 -17.41
C GLU A 327 -4.05 -2.00 -18.72
N ALA A 328 -3.94 -3.32 -18.62
CA ALA A 328 -3.93 -4.18 -19.80
C ALA A 328 -5.26 -4.16 -20.57
N GLN A 329 -6.39 -4.02 -19.88
CA GLN A 329 -7.73 -3.96 -20.49
C GLN A 329 -7.88 -2.77 -21.45
N LEU A 330 -7.11 -1.70 -21.23
CA LEU A 330 -7.07 -0.48 -22.04
C LEU A 330 -5.94 -0.48 -23.09
N GLY A 331 -5.21 -1.59 -23.23
CA GLY A 331 -4.12 -1.71 -24.20
C GLY A 331 -2.84 -1.00 -23.78
N GLY A 332 -2.67 -0.78 -22.48
CA GLY A 332 -1.41 -0.28 -21.92
C GLY A 332 -0.23 -1.19 -22.24
N PRO A 333 1.02 -0.71 -22.11
CA PRO A 333 2.21 -1.49 -22.48
C PRO A 333 2.31 -2.85 -21.79
N ILE A 334 1.78 -2.99 -20.57
CA ILE A 334 1.68 -4.27 -19.84
C ILE A 334 0.87 -5.34 -20.61
N ALA A 335 -0.13 -4.96 -21.41
CA ALA A 335 -0.88 -5.86 -22.30
C ALA A 335 -0.05 -6.42 -23.47
N LEU A 336 1.09 -5.79 -23.75
CA LEU A 336 1.93 -6.10 -24.90
C LEU A 336 3.17 -6.91 -24.54
N VAL A 337 3.45 -7.10 -23.25
CA VAL A 337 4.58 -7.92 -22.79
C VAL A 337 4.34 -9.39 -23.16
N ARG A 338 5.42 -10.08 -23.52
CA ARG A 338 5.45 -11.51 -23.86
C ARG A 338 6.46 -12.24 -22.98
N ASN A 339 6.25 -13.54 -22.80
CA ASN A 339 7.22 -14.40 -22.11
C ASN A 339 8.62 -14.26 -22.71
N GLY A 340 9.61 -14.05 -21.84
CA GLY A 340 11.01 -13.89 -22.21
C GLY A 340 11.46 -12.45 -22.55
N ASP A 341 10.56 -11.47 -22.65
CA ASP A 341 10.98 -10.06 -22.74
C ASP A 341 11.76 -9.69 -21.47
N ILE A 342 12.87 -8.96 -21.60
CA ILE A 342 13.67 -8.56 -20.44
C ILE A 342 13.06 -7.31 -19.80
N VAL A 343 12.67 -7.41 -18.53
CA VAL A 343 12.06 -6.32 -17.76
C VAL A 343 13.03 -5.85 -16.69
N THR A 344 13.07 -4.55 -16.44
CA THR A 344 13.91 -3.91 -15.42
C THR A 344 13.06 -3.01 -14.53
N ILE A 345 13.18 -3.24 -13.23
CA ILE A 345 12.68 -2.38 -12.15
C ILE A 345 13.91 -1.70 -11.56
N ASP A 346 13.91 -0.37 -11.51
CA ASP A 346 15.02 0.41 -10.98
C ASP A 346 14.46 1.49 -10.03
N GLY A 347 14.67 1.27 -8.73
CA GLY A 347 14.27 2.19 -7.67
C GLY A 347 15.23 3.36 -7.45
N ASP A 348 16.44 3.34 -8.03
CA ASP A 348 17.37 4.48 -7.97
C ASP A 348 16.99 5.54 -9.01
N THR A 349 16.52 5.10 -10.19
CA THR A 349 16.07 6.01 -11.27
C THR A 349 14.55 6.13 -11.37
N ASN A 350 13.81 5.46 -10.48
CA ASN A 350 12.35 5.39 -10.50
C ASN A 350 11.80 4.90 -11.86
N ALA A 351 12.49 3.93 -12.47
CA ALA A 351 12.20 3.43 -13.80
C ALA A 351 11.56 2.04 -13.79
N LEU A 352 10.50 1.87 -14.59
CA LEU A 352 9.93 0.57 -14.95
C LEU A 352 9.95 0.40 -16.46
N SER A 353 10.80 -0.51 -16.94
CA SER A 353 11.04 -0.66 -18.36
C SER A 353 11.17 -2.10 -18.82
N PHE A 354 11.05 -2.30 -20.14
CA PHE A 354 11.28 -3.58 -20.79
C PHE A 354 11.97 -3.39 -22.14
N ASN A 355 12.88 -4.31 -22.45
CA ASN A 355 13.80 -4.22 -23.59
C ASN A 355 13.12 -4.70 -24.88
N VAL A 356 12.19 -3.90 -25.37
CA VAL A 356 11.49 -4.11 -26.64
C VAL A 356 11.56 -2.82 -27.46
N THR A 357 11.96 -2.94 -28.72
CA THR A 357 12.06 -1.77 -29.60
C THR A 357 10.67 -1.21 -29.94
N GLU A 358 10.59 0.09 -30.22
CA GLU A 358 9.31 0.73 -30.58
C GLU A 358 8.66 0.11 -31.82
N SER A 359 9.47 -0.38 -32.78
CA SER A 359 8.94 -1.07 -33.96
C SER A 359 8.17 -2.35 -33.59
N VAL A 360 8.72 -3.16 -32.68
CA VAL A 360 8.07 -4.38 -32.20
C VAL A 360 6.86 -4.04 -31.34
N LEU A 361 6.94 -3.01 -30.49
CA LEU A 361 5.81 -2.56 -29.68
C LEU A 361 4.65 -2.07 -30.54
N SER A 362 4.93 -1.28 -31.58
CA SER A 362 3.92 -0.82 -32.54
C SER A 362 3.24 -2.00 -33.24
N GLU A 363 4.00 -3.01 -33.68
CA GLU A 363 3.45 -4.22 -34.29
C GLU A 363 2.55 -5.00 -33.31
N ARG A 364 2.97 -5.14 -32.05
CA ARG A 364 2.17 -5.79 -31.01
C ARG A 364 0.88 -5.01 -30.74
N ARG A 365 0.96 -3.68 -30.67
CA ARG A 365 -0.18 -2.78 -30.46
C ARG A 365 -1.21 -2.87 -31.59
N GLN A 366 -0.76 -2.95 -32.84
CA GLN A 366 -1.65 -3.11 -34.01
C GLN A 366 -2.41 -4.44 -34.02
N ARG A 367 -1.85 -5.49 -33.40
CA ARG A 367 -2.48 -6.82 -33.30
C ARG A 367 -3.29 -7.01 -32.03
N TRP A 368 -3.15 -6.11 -31.06
CA TRP A 368 -3.84 -6.24 -29.78
C TRP A 368 -5.32 -5.90 -29.96
N THR A 369 -6.17 -6.76 -29.41
CA THR A 369 -7.62 -6.53 -29.30
C THR A 369 -7.98 -6.69 -27.84
N ALA A 370 -8.71 -5.72 -27.29
CA ALA A 370 -9.19 -5.79 -25.92
C ALA A 370 -9.98 -7.08 -25.70
N PRO A 371 -9.69 -7.86 -24.64
CA PRO A 371 -10.53 -9.00 -24.29
C PRO A 371 -11.92 -8.51 -23.86
N PRO A 372 -12.96 -9.36 -23.97
CA PRO A 372 -14.29 -9.03 -23.47
C PRO A 372 -14.26 -8.71 -21.97
N LEU A 373 -15.01 -7.69 -21.56
CA LEU A 373 -15.19 -7.36 -20.14
C LEU A 373 -15.80 -8.55 -19.39
N LYS A 374 -15.23 -8.91 -18.24
CA LYS A 374 -15.74 -10.02 -17.40
C LYS A 374 -17.14 -9.74 -16.84
N ALA A 375 -17.53 -8.47 -16.71
CA ALA A 375 -18.86 -8.04 -16.29
C ALA A 375 -19.59 -7.24 -17.38
N THR A 376 -20.81 -7.66 -17.74
CA THR A 376 -21.65 -7.01 -18.77
C THR A 376 -22.92 -6.36 -18.22
N LYS A 377 -23.18 -6.50 -16.91
CA LYS A 377 -24.30 -5.89 -16.17
C LYS A 377 -23.99 -5.80 -14.68
N GLY A 378 -24.83 -5.10 -13.91
CA GLY A 378 -24.69 -4.98 -12.46
C GLY A 378 -23.64 -3.97 -12.01
N THR A 379 -23.29 -3.99 -10.73
CA THR A 379 -22.43 -2.98 -10.10
C THR A 379 -21.04 -2.91 -10.72
N LEU A 380 -20.41 -4.06 -11.00
CA LEU A 380 -19.06 -4.08 -11.61
C LEU A 380 -19.07 -3.51 -13.03
N PHE A 381 -20.15 -3.70 -13.79
CA PHE A 381 -20.27 -3.05 -15.10
C PHE A 381 -20.49 -1.54 -15.01
N LYS A 382 -21.21 -1.07 -13.98
CA LYS A 382 -21.29 0.37 -13.68
C LYS A 382 -19.93 0.94 -13.28
N TYR A 383 -19.16 0.18 -12.50
CA TYR A 383 -17.80 0.56 -12.09
C TYR A 383 -16.89 0.70 -13.31
N ILE A 384 -16.80 -0.32 -14.18
CA ILE A 384 -16.01 -0.28 -15.42
C ILE A 384 -16.32 0.99 -16.24
N LYS A 385 -17.59 1.37 -16.36
CA LYS A 385 -17.99 2.54 -17.15
C LYS A 385 -17.62 3.90 -16.55
N ASN A 386 -17.31 3.93 -15.27
CA ASN A 386 -17.17 5.17 -14.50
C ASN A 386 -15.78 5.36 -13.91
N VAL A 387 -15.02 4.28 -13.73
CA VAL A 387 -13.77 4.31 -12.98
C VAL A 387 -12.67 5.04 -13.75
N ARG A 388 -11.92 5.90 -13.04
CA ARG A 388 -10.68 6.51 -13.53
C ARG A 388 -9.48 5.59 -13.33
N SER A 389 -8.34 5.96 -13.91
CA SER A 389 -7.13 5.15 -13.78
C SER A 389 -6.63 5.04 -12.32
N ALA A 390 -5.77 4.07 -12.04
CA ALA A 390 -5.13 3.94 -10.73
C ALA A 390 -4.27 5.18 -10.38
N SER A 391 -3.65 5.82 -11.37
CA SER A 391 -2.90 7.08 -11.18
C SER A 391 -3.77 8.24 -10.70
N GLU A 392 -5.08 8.13 -10.87
CA GLU A 392 -6.11 9.09 -10.50
C GLU A 392 -6.94 8.67 -9.29
N GLY A 393 -6.52 7.61 -8.58
CA GLY A 393 -7.17 7.12 -7.37
C GLY A 393 -8.43 6.29 -7.62
N CYS A 394 -8.67 5.82 -8.85
CA CYS A 394 -9.84 5.00 -9.20
C CYS A 394 -11.20 5.63 -8.80
N VAL A 395 -11.30 6.97 -8.87
CA VAL A 395 -12.57 7.68 -8.61
C VAL A 395 -13.64 7.34 -9.66
N THR A 396 -14.92 7.55 -9.34
CA THR A 396 -16.05 7.03 -10.16
C THR A 396 -17.13 8.06 -10.50
N ASP A 397 -16.84 9.33 -10.23
CA ASP A 397 -17.78 10.45 -10.26
C ASP A 397 -17.27 11.66 -11.06
N GLU A 398 -16.24 11.44 -11.89
CA GLU A 398 -15.61 12.45 -12.75
C GLU A 398 -15.55 12.05 -14.22
#